data_AF-A0A920WQ70-F1
#
_entry.id   AF-A0A920WQ70-F1
#
_cell.length_a   1.000
_cell.length_b   1.000
_cell.length_c   1.000
_cell.angle_alpha   90.00
_cell.angle_beta   90.00
_cell.angle_gamma   90.00
#
_symmetry.space_group_name_H-M   'P 1'
#
loop_
_entity.id
_entity.type
_entity.pdbx_description
1 polymer ?
#
loop_
_entity_poly.entity_id
_entity_poly.type
_entity_poly.pdbx_seq_one_letter_code
_entity_poly.pdbx_strand_id
1 'polypeptide(L)'
;MRIYRNFIEGASPRGIGVGYPEKVNLCFDANTMQIAMLWHGAFMDAARHWNGRGQGFQRPSGHYLIRLTRDQPFAQLDSSDAVWPKAEGRDTRAKGLKFRGYSLVGEQRRPIFGYKIGDSLQVADYAEPNAGALPSITRRLRIRGNGEVWYLAAAGDSITEQNGGYNIGGTMLRVSFPELEAKPVVRENSGRKELLIKFNVDGQATLKQQYEWNL
;
A
#
# COMPACT_ATOMS: atom_id res chain seq x y z
N MET A 1 -7.94 17.93 0.20
CA MET A 1 -6.95 16.88 -0.10
C MET A 1 -5.89 17.44 -1.05
N ARG A 2 -4.63 17.01 -0.94
CA ARG A 2 -3.52 17.39 -1.83
C ARG A 2 -2.98 16.14 -2.56
N ILE A 3 -2.58 16.30 -3.82
CA ILE A 3 -1.90 15.25 -4.60
C ILE A 3 -0.54 15.79 -5.04
N TYR A 4 0.48 14.94 -4.95
CA TYR A 4 1.82 15.26 -5.37
C TYR A 4 2.38 14.16 -6.28
N ARG A 5 2.77 14.53 -7.50
CA ARG A 5 3.26 13.62 -8.55
C ARG A 5 4.61 14.08 -9.09
N ASN A 6 5.63 13.95 -8.27
CA ASN A 6 7.02 14.14 -8.67
C ASN A 6 7.91 13.14 -7.90
N PHE A 7 9.24 13.28 -7.95
CA PHE A 7 10.15 12.38 -7.24
C PHE A 7 10.00 12.52 -5.72
N ILE A 8 9.57 11.43 -5.07
CA ILE A 8 9.39 11.31 -3.62
C ILE A 8 10.48 10.40 -3.08
N GLU A 9 11.19 10.82 -2.04
CA GLU A 9 12.24 10.01 -1.43
C GLU A 9 11.65 8.75 -0.78
N GLY A 10 12.14 7.57 -1.19
CA GLY A 10 11.65 6.27 -0.71
C GLY A 10 10.57 5.62 -1.58
N ALA A 11 10.18 6.26 -2.69
CA ALA A 11 9.33 5.67 -3.71
C ALA A 11 10.06 5.56 -5.06
N SER A 12 9.45 4.89 -6.03
CA SER A 12 9.88 4.96 -7.42
C SER A 12 9.70 6.36 -8.03
N PRO A 13 10.23 6.60 -9.25
CA PRO A 13 9.85 7.75 -10.06
C PRO A 13 8.34 7.90 -10.34
N ARG A 14 7.52 6.89 -10.02
CA ARG A 14 6.06 6.90 -10.17
C ARG A 14 5.30 6.90 -8.84
N GLY A 15 5.95 7.36 -7.77
CA GLY A 15 5.28 7.68 -6.52
C GLY A 15 4.18 8.74 -6.69
N ILE A 16 3.06 8.53 -6.00
CA ILE A 16 1.91 9.43 -5.94
C ILE A 16 1.64 9.69 -4.47
N GLY A 17 2.03 10.87 -4.01
CA GLY A 17 1.72 11.34 -2.67
C GLY A 17 0.26 11.77 -2.59
N VAL A 18 -0.43 11.36 -1.52
CA VAL A 18 -1.79 11.77 -1.20
C VAL A 18 -1.81 12.33 0.21
N GLY A 19 -2.17 13.61 0.33
CA GLY A 19 -2.27 14.31 1.60
C GLY A 19 -3.72 14.51 2.01
N TYR A 20 -4.10 13.90 3.13
CA TYR A 20 -5.47 13.93 3.62
C TYR A 20 -5.69 15.04 4.68
N PRO A 21 -6.86 15.71 4.69
CA PRO A 21 -7.20 16.69 5.72
C PRO A 21 -7.09 16.19 7.16
N GLU A 22 -7.31 14.90 7.36
CA GLU A 22 -7.27 14.15 8.63
C GLU A 22 -5.85 13.98 9.19
N LYS A 23 -4.86 14.64 8.60
CA LYS A 23 -3.45 14.68 9.06
C LYS A 23 -2.74 13.34 8.99
N VAL A 24 -3.20 12.43 8.14
CA VAL A 24 -2.48 11.23 7.70
C VAL A 24 -2.23 11.34 6.21
N ASN A 25 -1.10 10.82 5.74
CA ASN A 25 -0.68 10.91 4.36
C ASN A 25 -0.15 9.54 3.90
N LEU A 26 -0.21 9.29 2.60
CA LEU A 26 0.38 8.10 2.00
C LEU A 26 1.13 8.43 0.72
N CYS A 27 2.02 7.51 0.32
CA CYS A 27 2.62 7.49 -1.00
C CYS A 27 2.32 6.15 -1.67
N PHE A 28 1.48 6.16 -2.70
CA PHE A 28 1.24 5.00 -3.55
C PHE A 28 2.29 4.93 -4.66
N ASP A 29 2.92 3.78 -4.86
CA ASP A 29 3.91 3.58 -5.91
C ASP A 29 3.28 2.88 -7.12
N ALA A 30 3.09 3.62 -8.22
CA ALA A 30 2.47 3.08 -9.42
C ALA A 30 3.40 2.18 -10.28
N ASN A 31 4.66 1.98 -9.90
CA ASN A 31 5.48 0.94 -10.52
C ASN A 31 5.19 -0.43 -9.91
N THR A 32 4.93 -0.51 -8.60
CA THR A 32 4.73 -1.78 -7.88
C THR A 32 3.31 -1.99 -7.36
N MET A 33 2.45 -0.98 -7.48
CA MET A 33 1.04 -0.95 -7.08
C MET A 33 0.86 -1.03 -5.55
N GLN A 34 1.91 -0.71 -4.79
CA GLN A 34 1.94 -0.79 -3.33
C GLN A 34 1.98 0.59 -2.68
N ILE A 35 1.44 0.71 -1.46
CA ILE A 35 1.72 1.86 -0.61
C ILE A 35 3.16 1.76 -0.11
N ALA A 36 4.02 2.68 -0.53
CA ALA A 36 5.43 2.70 -0.16
C ALA A 36 5.68 3.36 1.20
N MET A 37 4.85 4.34 1.57
CA MET A 37 5.02 5.12 2.80
C MET A 37 3.70 5.60 3.36
N LEU A 38 3.70 5.77 4.69
CA LEU A 38 2.63 6.35 5.49
C LEU A 38 3.24 7.33 6.48
N TRP A 39 2.63 8.49 6.73
CA TRP A 39 3.12 9.45 7.74
C TRP A 39 2.04 10.41 8.23
N HIS A 40 2.27 11.03 9.38
CA HIS A 40 1.35 11.98 10.01
C HIS A 40 1.76 13.43 9.80
N GLY A 41 0.80 14.34 9.93
CA GLY A 41 1.03 15.78 9.95
C GLY A 41 1.24 16.38 8.56
N ALA A 42 2.30 17.19 8.41
CA ALA A 42 2.58 17.91 7.18
C ALA A 42 2.77 16.95 5.99
N PHE A 43 2.15 17.30 4.86
CA PHE A 43 2.16 16.44 3.67
C PHE A 43 3.52 16.46 2.97
N MET A 44 3.75 17.46 2.11
CA MET A 44 4.95 17.62 1.29
C MET A 44 5.19 19.12 1.09
N ASP A 45 6.45 19.54 1.04
CA ASP A 45 6.83 20.85 0.54
C ASP A 45 7.09 20.77 -0.97
N ALA A 46 6.23 21.42 -1.77
CA ALA A 46 6.33 21.41 -3.22
C ALA A 46 7.26 22.51 -3.77
N ALA A 47 7.80 23.40 -2.92
CA ALA A 47 8.59 24.56 -3.35
C ALA A 47 9.79 24.16 -4.23
N ARG A 48 10.41 23.01 -3.94
CA ARG A 48 11.56 22.49 -4.71
C ARG A 48 11.27 22.19 -6.18
N HIS A 49 10.01 21.94 -6.53
CA HIS A 49 9.60 21.58 -7.90
C HIS A 49 8.67 22.60 -8.54
N TRP A 50 8.67 23.84 -8.03
CA TRP A 50 7.88 24.93 -8.61
C TRP A 50 8.54 25.49 -9.89
N ASN A 51 9.88 25.54 -9.94
CA ASN A 51 10.66 26.04 -11.08
C ASN A 51 11.13 24.91 -12.01
N GLY A 52 10.18 24.15 -12.57
CA GLY A 52 10.43 22.99 -13.42
C GLY A 52 10.40 21.66 -12.65
N ARG A 53 10.91 20.57 -13.22
CA ARG A 53 10.91 19.27 -12.52
C ARG A 53 11.82 19.21 -11.29
N GLY A 54 12.66 20.25 -11.08
CA GLY A 54 13.75 20.32 -10.11
C GLY A 54 14.70 19.12 -10.18
N GLN A 55 15.83 19.20 -9.48
CA GLN A 55 16.70 18.04 -9.29
C GLN A 55 16.53 17.49 -7.87
N GLY A 56 16.57 16.16 -7.75
CA GLY A 56 16.51 15.46 -6.47
C GLY A 56 15.12 14.96 -6.08
N PHE A 57 15.02 14.50 -4.83
CA PHE A 57 13.80 13.92 -4.27
C PHE A 57 13.24 14.84 -3.18
N GLN A 58 11.91 14.89 -3.10
CA GLN A 58 11.23 15.54 -1.98
C GLN A 58 10.95 14.51 -0.88
N ARG A 59 11.38 14.81 0.35
CA ARG A 59 11.08 13.99 1.53
C ARG A 59 9.66 14.27 2.05
N PRO A 60 8.97 13.28 2.63
CA PRO A 60 7.80 13.52 3.48
C PRO A 60 8.10 14.59 4.53
N SER A 61 7.21 15.57 4.68
CA SER A 61 7.44 16.73 5.58
C SER A 61 6.94 16.52 7.01
N GLY A 62 6.26 15.40 7.27
CA GLY A 62 5.60 15.13 8.55
C GLY A 62 6.43 14.25 9.49
N HIS A 63 5.74 13.62 10.44
CA HIS A 63 6.33 12.80 11.50
C HIS A 63 5.74 11.38 11.50
N TYR A 64 6.29 10.51 12.37
CA TYR A 64 5.94 9.09 12.44
C TYR A 64 5.98 8.40 11.06
N LEU A 65 7.04 8.65 10.28
CA LEU A 65 7.18 8.07 8.95
C LEU A 65 7.34 6.55 9.05
N ILE A 66 6.42 5.81 8.46
CA ILE A 66 6.51 4.37 8.22
C ILE A 66 6.91 4.17 6.76
N ARG A 67 8.00 3.42 6.54
CA ARG A 67 8.40 2.94 5.21
C ARG A 67 7.94 1.49 5.07
N LEU A 68 7.13 1.21 4.06
CA LEU A 68 6.69 -0.14 3.73
C LEU A 68 7.59 -0.71 2.65
N THR A 69 7.66 -2.05 2.57
CA THR A 69 8.28 -2.71 1.42
C THR A 69 7.56 -2.31 0.14
N ARG A 70 8.32 -2.01 -0.92
CA ARG A 70 7.74 -1.67 -2.23
C ARG A 70 7.30 -2.89 -3.03
N ASP A 71 7.33 -4.08 -2.45
CA ASP A 71 6.93 -5.32 -3.11
C ASP A 71 5.49 -5.25 -3.61
N GLN A 72 5.22 -5.90 -4.74
CA GLN A 72 3.89 -5.86 -5.32
C GLN A 72 2.86 -6.45 -4.36
N PRO A 73 1.65 -5.85 -4.24
CA PRO A 73 0.66 -6.28 -3.27
C PRO A 73 0.03 -7.63 -3.64
N PHE A 74 0.00 -7.99 -4.92
CA PHE A 74 -0.63 -9.22 -5.41
C PHE A 74 0.31 -10.07 -6.23
N ALA A 75 0.18 -11.39 -6.12
CA ALA A 75 0.87 -12.35 -6.96
C ALA A 75 0.00 -13.59 -7.20
N GLN A 76 0.09 -14.13 -8.40
CA GLN A 76 -0.37 -15.49 -8.69
C GLN A 76 0.86 -16.38 -8.53
N LEU A 77 0.85 -17.23 -7.50
CA LEU A 77 1.99 -18.05 -7.12
C LEU A 77 1.79 -19.46 -7.67
N ASP A 78 2.85 -20.05 -8.23
CA ASP A 78 2.81 -21.41 -8.77
C ASP A 78 2.67 -22.48 -7.65
N SER A 79 3.08 -22.13 -6.43
CA SER A 79 3.02 -22.98 -5.24
C SER A 79 2.99 -22.15 -3.95
N SER A 80 2.66 -22.81 -2.83
CA SER A 80 2.60 -22.18 -1.50
C SER A 80 3.97 -21.76 -0.92
N ASP A 81 5.06 -22.28 -1.47
CA ASP A 81 6.45 -21.98 -1.10
C ASP A 81 7.16 -21.05 -2.11
N ALA A 82 6.50 -20.70 -3.23
CA ALA A 82 7.04 -19.77 -4.21
C ALA A 82 7.43 -18.42 -3.56
N VAL A 83 8.62 -17.94 -3.94
CA VAL A 83 9.19 -16.68 -3.46
C VAL A 83 8.32 -15.50 -3.90
N TRP A 84 8.01 -14.59 -2.97
CA TRP A 84 7.25 -13.39 -3.30
C TRP A 84 8.04 -12.49 -4.27
N PRO A 85 7.41 -11.90 -5.32
CA PRO A 85 8.09 -10.95 -6.20
C PRO A 85 8.47 -9.65 -5.45
N LYS A 86 9.76 -9.52 -5.12
CA LYS A 86 10.31 -8.37 -4.38
C LYS A 86 10.69 -7.22 -5.30
N ALA A 87 10.64 -6.00 -4.77
CA ALA A 87 11.22 -4.83 -5.42
C ALA A 87 12.74 -4.81 -5.22
N GLU A 88 13.51 -4.96 -6.30
CA GLU A 88 14.98 -5.00 -6.29
C GLU A 88 15.63 -3.60 -6.35
N GLY A 89 14.88 -2.59 -6.78
CA GLY A 89 15.38 -1.22 -6.91
C GLY A 89 14.28 -0.21 -7.19
N ARG A 90 14.67 1.07 -7.31
CA ARG A 90 13.73 2.19 -7.52
C ARG A 90 12.89 2.04 -8.79
N ASP A 91 13.45 1.42 -9.83
CA ASP A 91 12.80 1.29 -11.14
C ASP A 91 12.08 -0.05 -11.34
N THR A 92 12.12 -0.95 -10.34
CA THR A 92 11.41 -2.23 -10.40
C THR A 92 9.93 -2.00 -10.64
N ARG A 93 9.38 -2.73 -11.62
CA ARG A 93 7.96 -2.79 -11.91
C ARG A 93 7.39 -4.13 -11.46
N ALA A 94 6.14 -4.11 -10.97
CA ALA A 94 5.44 -5.33 -10.63
C ALA A 94 5.31 -6.26 -11.85
N LYS A 95 5.46 -7.56 -11.61
CA LYS A 95 5.25 -8.63 -12.58
C LYS A 95 3.77 -9.01 -12.58
N GLY A 96 3.16 -9.06 -13.76
CA GLY A 96 1.74 -9.42 -13.91
C GLY A 96 0.73 -8.36 -13.45
N LEU A 97 1.17 -7.22 -12.92
CA LEU A 97 0.28 -6.10 -12.55
C LEU A 97 0.44 -4.93 -13.51
N LYS A 98 -0.68 -4.31 -13.91
CA LYS A 98 -0.69 -3.16 -14.82
C LYS A 98 -1.51 -2.01 -14.27
N PHE A 99 -0.83 -0.92 -13.91
CA PHE A 99 -1.49 0.32 -13.47
C PHE A 99 -2.34 0.91 -14.59
N ARG A 100 -3.56 1.32 -14.25
CA ARG A 100 -4.56 1.89 -15.18
C ARG A 100 -4.89 3.35 -14.87
N GLY A 101 -4.21 3.95 -13.90
CA GLY A 101 -4.46 5.32 -13.45
C GLY A 101 -5.24 5.37 -12.15
N TYR A 102 -5.74 6.54 -11.82
CA TYR A 102 -6.63 6.75 -10.68
C TYR A 102 -7.73 7.73 -11.07
N SER A 103 -8.89 7.58 -10.45
CA SER A 103 -9.98 8.57 -10.51
C SER A 103 -10.13 9.25 -9.16
N LEU A 104 -10.63 10.48 -9.16
CA LEU A 104 -10.93 11.22 -7.94
C LEU A 104 -12.43 11.15 -7.69
N VAL A 105 -12.82 10.68 -6.51
CA VAL A 105 -14.23 10.45 -6.17
C VAL A 105 -14.69 11.31 -5.00
N GLY A 106 -15.99 11.63 -5.01
CA GLY A 106 -16.64 12.45 -3.99
C GLY A 106 -16.16 13.90 -3.98
N GLU A 107 -16.77 14.71 -3.11
CA GLU A 107 -16.41 16.12 -2.93
C GLU A 107 -15.00 16.29 -2.37
N GLN A 108 -14.54 15.32 -1.57
CA GLN A 108 -13.19 15.30 -1.00
C GLN A 108 -12.11 14.94 -2.04
N ARG A 109 -12.54 14.55 -3.25
CA ARG A 109 -11.70 14.18 -4.40
C ARG A 109 -10.68 13.08 -4.08
N ARG A 110 -11.02 12.12 -3.23
CA ARG A 110 -10.07 11.07 -2.79
C ARG A 110 -9.74 10.12 -3.96
N PRO A 111 -8.48 9.70 -4.16
CA PRO A 111 -8.11 8.86 -5.29
C PRO A 111 -8.53 7.40 -5.07
N ILE A 112 -9.08 6.79 -6.11
CA ILE A 112 -9.15 5.33 -6.26
C ILE A 112 -8.10 4.93 -7.29
N PHE A 113 -7.09 4.19 -6.86
CA PHE A 113 -6.06 3.65 -7.75
C PHE A 113 -6.60 2.39 -8.43
N GLY A 114 -6.51 2.35 -9.77
CA GLY A 114 -6.97 1.23 -10.59
C GLY A 114 -5.79 0.48 -11.19
N TYR A 115 -5.79 -0.85 -11.09
CA TYR A 115 -4.82 -1.71 -11.77
C TYR A 115 -5.40 -3.08 -12.10
N LYS A 116 -4.77 -3.80 -13.03
CA LYS A 116 -5.11 -5.19 -13.36
C LYS A 116 -4.10 -6.16 -12.78
N ILE A 117 -4.52 -7.38 -12.49
CA ILE A 117 -3.68 -8.55 -12.19
C ILE A 117 -3.96 -9.58 -13.28
N GLY A 118 -2.95 -9.90 -14.08
CA GLY A 118 -3.14 -10.66 -15.31
C GLY A 118 -4.23 -10.03 -16.20
N ASP A 119 -4.98 -10.89 -16.89
CA ASP A 119 -6.10 -10.49 -17.74
C ASP A 119 -7.46 -10.63 -17.06
N SER A 120 -7.56 -11.44 -16.00
CA SER A 120 -8.83 -11.82 -15.39
C SER A 120 -9.27 -10.95 -14.22
N LEU A 121 -8.35 -10.27 -13.53
CA LEU A 121 -8.65 -9.55 -12.30
C LEU A 121 -8.39 -8.05 -12.41
N GLN A 122 -9.27 -7.26 -11.80
CA GLN A 122 -9.19 -5.80 -11.74
C GLN A 122 -9.29 -5.34 -10.29
N VAL A 123 -8.40 -4.46 -9.88
CA VAL A 123 -8.35 -3.92 -8.51
C VAL A 123 -8.70 -2.45 -8.53
N ALA A 124 -9.62 -2.08 -7.63
CA ALA A 124 -9.81 -0.71 -7.16
C ALA A 124 -9.27 -0.61 -5.73
N ASP A 125 -8.33 0.31 -5.52
CA ASP A 125 -7.58 0.49 -4.27
C ASP A 125 -7.84 1.89 -3.73
N TYR A 126 -8.57 1.95 -2.62
CA TYR A 126 -9.06 3.18 -2.04
C TYR A 126 -8.61 3.28 -0.58
N ALA A 127 -7.85 4.33 -0.27
CA ALA A 127 -7.44 4.61 1.10
C ALA A 127 -8.36 5.66 1.73
N GLU A 128 -9.00 5.26 2.82
CA GLU A 128 -9.88 6.08 3.63
C GLU A 128 -9.15 6.49 4.92
N PRO A 129 -8.81 7.77 5.09
CA PRO A 129 -8.22 8.26 6.33
C PRO A 129 -9.27 8.31 7.45
N ASN A 130 -8.86 7.95 8.67
CA ASN A 130 -9.66 8.11 9.88
C ASN A 130 -9.00 9.15 10.78
N ALA A 131 -9.77 10.17 11.17
CA ALA A 131 -9.32 11.17 12.12
C ALA A 131 -9.27 10.61 13.55
N GLY A 132 -8.42 11.20 14.39
CA GLY A 132 -8.28 10.83 15.80
C GLY A 132 -7.02 11.44 16.42
N ALA A 133 -6.77 11.17 17.70
CA ALA A 133 -5.54 11.59 18.37
C ALA A 133 -4.29 11.00 17.68
N LEU A 134 -4.41 9.75 17.22
CA LEU A 134 -3.45 9.10 16.34
C LEU A 134 -4.21 8.66 15.07
N PRO A 135 -4.20 9.49 14.00
CA PRO A 135 -4.88 9.18 12.75
C PRO A 135 -4.48 7.82 12.17
N SER A 136 -5.35 7.21 11.37
CA SER A 136 -5.09 5.92 10.74
C SER A 136 -5.60 5.89 9.30
N ILE A 137 -5.28 4.85 8.53
CA ILE A 137 -5.83 4.63 7.19
C ILE A 137 -6.50 3.27 7.13
N THR A 138 -7.76 3.23 6.67
CA THR A 138 -8.42 2.02 6.20
C THR A 138 -8.23 1.91 4.69
N ARG A 139 -7.39 1.00 4.21
CA ARG A 139 -7.28 0.66 2.79
C ARG A 139 -8.36 -0.35 2.43
N ARG A 140 -9.16 0.00 1.45
CA ARG A 140 -10.22 -0.82 0.88
C ARG A 140 -9.77 -1.29 -0.50
N LEU A 141 -9.56 -2.59 -0.62
CA LEU A 141 -9.29 -3.24 -1.89
C LEU A 141 -10.57 -3.89 -2.39
N ARG A 142 -10.93 -3.64 -3.63
CA ARG A 142 -12.00 -4.35 -4.33
C ARG A 142 -11.41 -5.02 -5.55
N ILE A 143 -11.45 -6.34 -5.56
CA ILE A 143 -10.95 -7.19 -6.64
C ILE A 143 -12.18 -7.70 -7.39
N ARG A 144 -12.23 -7.51 -8.71
CA ARG A 144 -13.32 -7.96 -9.59
C ARG A 144 -12.79 -8.90 -10.65
N GLY A 145 -13.62 -9.86 -11.05
CA GLY A 145 -13.31 -10.89 -12.03
C GLY A 145 -13.34 -12.27 -11.39
N ASN A 146 -12.71 -13.24 -12.05
CA ASN A 146 -12.68 -14.63 -11.62
C ASN A 146 -11.24 -15.14 -11.58
N GLY A 147 -10.85 -15.80 -10.49
CA GLY A 147 -9.56 -16.45 -10.37
C GLY A 147 -8.94 -16.38 -8.98
N GLU A 148 -7.83 -17.07 -8.84
CA GLU A 148 -7.05 -17.13 -7.60
C GLU A 148 -5.93 -16.08 -7.60
N VAL A 149 -5.74 -15.42 -6.46
CA VAL A 149 -4.61 -14.50 -6.23
C VAL A 149 -4.24 -14.43 -4.76
N TRP A 150 -2.95 -14.28 -4.47
CA TRP A 150 -2.44 -13.97 -3.14
C TRP A 150 -2.26 -12.47 -2.95
N TYR A 151 -2.52 -11.99 -1.74
CA TYR A 151 -2.27 -10.63 -1.30
C TYR A 151 -1.20 -10.61 -0.21
N LEU A 152 -0.15 -9.80 -0.39
CA LEU A 152 0.83 -9.48 0.62
C LEU A 152 0.38 -8.24 1.39
N ALA A 153 -0.18 -8.48 2.57
CA ALA A 153 -0.70 -7.44 3.42
C ALA A 153 0.39 -6.66 4.17
N ALA A 154 1.45 -7.36 4.58
CA ALA A 154 2.61 -6.78 5.22
C ALA A 154 3.80 -7.73 5.16
N ALA A 155 5.00 -7.21 5.40
CA ALA A 155 6.19 -8.01 5.59
C ALA A 155 7.28 -7.27 6.36
N GLY A 156 8.15 -8.04 6.98
CA GLY A 156 9.30 -7.56 7.73
C GLY A 156 10.06 -8.71 8.38
N ASP A 157 11.04 -8.38 9.20
CA ASP A 157 11.88 -9.37 9.88
C ASP A 157 11.08 -10.16 10.92
N SER A 158 10.07 -9.52 11.53
CA SER A 158 9.12 -10.19 12.40
C SER A 158 7.69 -9.66 12.21
N ILE A 159 6.72 -10.55 12.45
CA ILE A 159 5.29 -10.27 12.44
C ILE A 159 4.70 -11.02 13.64
N THR A 160 4.06 -10.29 14.55
CA THR A 160 3.47 -10.84 15.77
C THR A 160 1.98 -10.52 15.80
N GLU A 161 1.15 -11.56 15.95
CA GLU A 161 -0.29 -11.41 16.15
C GLU A 161 -0.57 -10.99 17.60
N GLN A 162 -1.31 -9.89 17.80
CA GLN A 162 -1.69 -9.36 19.11
C GLN A 162 -3.01 -8.59 19.01
N ASN A 163 -3.94 -8.87 19.93
CA ASN A 163 -5.23 -8.18 20.07
C ASN A 163 -6.02 -8.08 18.74
N GLY A 164 -6.04 -9.15 17.94
CA GLY A 164 -6.73 -9.19 16.64
C GLY A 164 -6.06 -8.38 15.52
N GLY A 165 -4.79 -7.97 15.69
CA GLY A 165 -3.98 -7.33 14.66
C GLY A 165 -2.56 -7.91 14.61
N TYR A 166 -1.75 -7.42 13.68
CA TYR A 166 -0.40 -7.89 13.43
C TYR A 166 0.57 -6.71 13.52
N ASN A 167 1.49 -6.77 14.47
CA ASN A 167 2.56 -5.79 14.63
C ASN A 167 3.73 -6.17 13.73
N ILE A 168 4.24 -5.21 12.95
CA ILE A 168 5.36 -5.42 12.02
C ILE A 168 6.65 -4.95 12.69
N GLY A 169 7.53 -5.89 13.01
CA GLY A 169 8.76 -5.62 13.76
C GLY A 169 9.68 -4.62 13.07
N GLY A 170 10.38 -3.83 13.87
CA GLY A 170 11.26 -2.77 13.38
C GLY A 170 10.53 -1.56 12.80
N THR A 171 9.19 -1.51 12.90
CA THR A 171 8.37 -0.39 12.44
C THR A 171 7.33 0.00 13.49
N MET A 172 6.72 1.18 13.33
CA MET A 172 5.54 1.59 14.10
C MET A 172 4.24 1.01 13.53
N LEU A 173 4.28 0.08 12.56
CA LEU A 173 3.09 -0.36 11.86
C LEU A 173 2.39 -1.51 12.59
N ARG A 174 1.11 -1.32 12.86
CA ARG A 174 0.15 -2.38 13.12
C ARG A 174 -0.85 -2.48 11.96
N VAL A 175 -1.17 -3.69 11.54
CA VAL A 175 -2.23 -3.94 10.56
C VAL A 175 -3.31 -4.85 11.12
N SER A 176 -4.57 -4.60 10.76
CA SER A 176 -5.70 -5.45 11.10
C SER A 176 -6.66 -5.57 9.91
N PHE A 177 -7.53 -6.57 9.96
CA PHE A 177 -8.46 -6.88 8.86
C PHE A 177 -9.89 -6.99 9.39
N PRO A 178 -10.55 -5.86 9.68
CA PRO A 178 -11.94 -5.90 10.09
C PRO A 178 -12.78 -6.53 8.98
N GLU A 179 -13.77 -7.34 9.38
CA GLU A 179 -14.70 -8.04 8.47
C GLU A 179 -14.06 -9.08 7.54
N LEU A 180 -12.79 -9.45 7.76
CA LEU A 180 -12.16 -10.54 7.02
C LEU A 180 -12.50 -11.87 7.70
N GLU A 181 -13.23 -12.73 6.99
CA GLU A 181 -13.54 -14.10 7.44
C GLU A 181 -12.34 -15.05 7.31
N ALA A 182 -11.53 -14.87 6.26
CA ALA A 182 -10.36 -15.70 6.02
C ALA A 182 -9.21 -15.34 6.97
N LYS A 183 -8.62 -16.33 7.66
CA LYS A 183 -7.47 -16.06 8.54
C LYS A 183 -6.22 -15.73 7.70
N PRO A 184 -5.54 -14.59 7.94
CA PRO A 184 -4.24 -14.32 7.35
C PRO A 184 -3.21 -15.37 7.75
N VAL A 185 -2.28 -15.69 6.85
CA VAL A 185 -1.19 -16.63 7.07
C VAL A 185 0.11 -15.85 7.26
N VAL A 186 0.82 -16.12 8.35
CA VAL A 186 2.20 -15.67 8.51
C VAL A 186 3.13 -16.76 7.96
N ARG A 187 3.82 -16.45 6.86
CA ARG A 187 4.77 -17.35 6.20
C ARG A 187 6.19 -16.83 6.40
N GLU A 188 7.13 -17.71 6.67
CA GLU A 188 8.56 -17.40 6.58
C GLU A 188 9.08 -17.86 5.21
N ASN A 189 9.66 -16.94 4.45
CA ASN A 189 10.21 -17.25 3.13
C ASN A 189 11.32 -16.25 2.79
N SER A 190 12.41 -16.73 2.18
CA SER A 190 13.48 -15.89 1.64
C SER A 190 14.01 -14.86 2.67
N GLY A 191 14.19 -15.32 3.92
CA GLY A 191 14.78 -14.56 5.02
C GLY A 191 13.90 -13.51 5.68
N ARG A 192 12.56 -13.55 5.49
CA ARG A 192 11.62 -12.62 6.14
C ARG A 192 10.28 -13.28 6.44
N LYS A 193 9.46 -12.62 7.25
CA LYS A 193 8.06 -12.96 7.44
C LYS A 193 7.17 -12.19 6.47
N GLU A 194 6.13 -12.86 6.01
CA GLU A 194 5.13 -12.37 5.07
C GLU A 194 3.74 -12.63 5.64
N LEU A 195 2.90 -11.60 5.69
CA LEU A 195 1.49 -11.71 6.08
C LEU A 195 0.65 -11.79 4.81
N LEU A 196 0.12 -12.98 4.55
CA LEU A 196 -0.50 -13.33 3.29
C LEU A 196 -2.00 -13.62 3.46
N ILE A 197 -2.79 -13.24 2.46
CA ILE A 197 -4.21 -13.60 2.36
C ILE A 197 -4.44 -14.18 0.97
N LYS A 198 -5.07 -15.36 0.91
CA LYS A 198 -5.47 -16.00 -0.35
C LYS A 198 -6.88 -15.57 -0.72
N PHE A 199 -7.08 -15.13 -1.95
CA PHE A 199 -8.41 -14.85 -2.50
C PHE A 199 -8.73 -15.82 -3.64
N ASN A 200 -9.87 -16.49 -3.52
CA ASN A 200 -10.55 -17.15 -4.63
C ASN A 200 -11.68 -16.22 -5.06
N VAL A 201 -11.43 -15.39 -6.07
CA VAL A 201 -12.39 -14.38 -6.52
C VAL A 201 -13.38 -15.04 -7.48
N ASP A 202 -14.66 -14.96 -7.15
CA ASP A 202 -15.78 -15.29 -8.03
C ASP A 202 -16.70 -14.07 -8.13
N GLY A 203 -16.64 -13.38 -9.27
CA GLY A 203 -17.24 -12.09 -9.52
C GLY A 203 -16.54 -10.92 -8.79
N GLN A 204 -16.47 -10.97 -7.47
CA GLN A 204 -15.87 -9.91 -6.65
C GLN A 204 -15.40 -10.40 -5.27
N ALA A 205 -14.27 -9.85 -4.81
CA ALA A 205 -13.81 -9.94 -3.42
C ALA A 205 -13.47 -8.53 -2.88
N THR A 206 -13.61 -8.33 -1.58
CA THR A 206 -13.25 -7.08 -0.91
C THR A 206 -12.40 -7.35 0.32
N LEU A 207 -11.47 -6.44 0.60
CA LEU A 207 -10.65 -6.43 1.82
C LEU A 207 -10.66 -5.03 2.42
N LYS A 208 -10.85 -4.96 3.73
CA LYS A 208 -10.50 -3.79 4.54
C LYS A 208 -9.24 -4.13 5.32
N GLN A 209 -8.17 -3.38 5.11
CA GLN A 209 -6.96 -3.45 5.90
C GLN A 209 -6.77 -2.11 6.59
N GLN A 210 -6.70 -2.11 7.92
CA GLN A 210 -6.36 -0.92 8.69
C GLN A 210 -4.85 -0.84 8.86
N TYR A 211 -4.32 0.37 8.67
CA TYR A 211 -2.95 0.75 8.99
C TYR A 211 -2.98 1.69 10.18
N GLU A 212 -2.44 1.23 11.29
CA GLU A 212 -2.41 1.96 12.56
C GLU A 212 -0.97 2.13 13.02
N TRP A 213 -0.70 3.23 13.73
CA TRP A 213 0.57 3.45 14.38
C TRP A 213 0.55 2.84 15.77
N ASN A 214 1.54 2.01 16.06
CA ASN A 214 1.85 1.50 17.38
C ASN A 214 3.11 2.23 17.86
N LEU A 215 2.91 3.27 18.68
CA LEU A 215 3.96 4.17 19.19
C LEU A 215 4.51 3.68 20.54
#